data_AF-A0A3P6ARG1-F1
#
_entry.id   AF-A0A3P6ARG1-F1
#
_cell.length_a   1.000
_cell.length_b   1.000
_cell.length_c   1.000
_cell.angle_alpha   90.00
_cell.angle_beta   90.00
_cell.angle_gamma   90.00
#
_symmetry.space_group_name_H-M   'P 1'
#
loop_
_entity.id
_entity.type
_entity.pdbx_description
1 polymer ?
#
loop_
_entity_poly.entity_id
_entity_poly.type
_entity_poly.pdbx_seq_one_letter_code
_entity_poly.pdbx_strand_id
1 'polypeptide(L)'
;MSGKTLKLPSCLSTCVTLKSLILHAININVVPPRFHLLSLKSLHLLSVNSSGDETIPSLLQVCPVLEYLVVNQTKDDDVMFKVVPPWFCLPSLKSLHLLSLTSIQHLSLCSLTSEVNSFLLLQHRARYNDPMNLWNEPTVNPECLSTHLEILEWRQYEGTEQERNVAAYVLANATCLKMATFSTRCRNKYHRMLKKLKKLKRVSEICQLVFE
;
A
#
# COMPACT_ATOMS: atom_id res chain seq x y z
N MET A 1 14.66 11.54 -12.07
CA MET A 1 15.59 10.56 -12.68
C MET A 1 14.75 9.40 -13.16
N SER A 2 14.77 9.07 -14.46
CA SER A 2 13.96 7.96 -15.00
C SER A 2 14.49 6.63 -14.44
N GLY A 3 13.67 5.93 -13.64
CA GLY A 3 14.02 4.63 -13.07
C GLY A 3 14.32 3.58 -14.12
N LYS A 4 15.11 2.56 -13.77
CA LYS A 4 15.39 1.44 -14.69
C LYS A 4 14.11 0.64 -14.89
N THR A 5 13.76 0.38 -16.15
CA THR A 5 12.62 -0.47 -16.48
C THR A 5 12.98 -1.94 -16.34
N LEU A 6 12.26 -2.66 -15.48
CA LEU A 6 12.38 -4.11 -15.34
C LEU A 6 11.50 -4.80 -16.40
N LYS A 7 12.14 -5.60 -17.25
CA LYS A 7 11.47 -6.65 -18.01
C LYS A 7 11.67 -7.95 -17.25
N LEU A 8 10.59 -8.60 -16.81
CA LEU A 8 10.65 -9.88 -16.14
C LEU A 8 11.15 -10.95 -17.13
N PRO A 9 12.32 -11.58 -16.91
CA PRO A 9 12.83 -12.59 -17.82
C PRO A 9 11.97 -13.86 -17.75
N SER A 10 11.67 -14.44 -18.90
CA SER A 10 10.78 -15.60 -19.04
C SER A 10 11.24 -16.81 -18.23
N CYS A 11 12.55 -16.97 -17.99
CA CYS A 11 13.07 -18.07 -17.18
C CYS A 11 12.58 -18.06 -15.72
N LEU A 12 12.11 -16.93 -15.20
CA LEU A 12 11.54 -16.87 -13.85
C LEU A 12 10.19 -17.59 -13.76
N SER A 13 9.45 -17.76 -14.86
CA SER A 13 8.16 -18.46 -14.82
C SER A 13 8.30 -19.97 -14.65
N THR A 14 9.47 -20.53 -14.98
CA THR A 14 9.82 -21.93 -14.74
C THR A 14 10.75 -22.10 -13.54
N CYS A 15 11.12 -20.99 -12.88
CA CYS A 15 12.04 -21.02 -11.76
C CYS A 15 11.35 -21.52 -10.49
N VAL A 16 11.66 -22.75 -10.09
CA VAL A 16 11.11 -23.41 -8.88
C VAL A 16 11.93 -23.13 -7.62
N THR A 17 13.03 -22.39 -7.74
CA THR A 17 13.96 -22.13 -6.62
C THR A 17 13.87 -20.70 -6.10
N LEU A 18 13.31 -19.76 -6.87
CA LEU A 18 13.18 -18.36 -6.48
C LEU A 18 12.11 -18.19 -5.40
N LYS A 19 12.55 -18.04 -4.16
CA LYS A 19 11.67 -17.85 -2.99
C LYS A 19 11.48 -16.39 -2.59
N SER A 20 12.44 -15.52 -2.90
CA SER A 20 12.42 -14.11 -2.53
C SER A 20 12.81 -13.24 -3.72
N LEU A 21 12.08 -12.14 -3.91
CA LEU A 21 12.32 -11.15 -4.95
C LEU A 21 12.23 -9.76 -4.32
N ILE A 22 13.29 -8.97 -4.49
CA ILE A 22 13.38 -7.60 -3.99
C ILE A 22 13.52 -6.67 -5.18
N LEU A 23 12.54 -5.79 -5.33
CA LEU A 23 12.45 -4.80 -6.39
C LEU A 23 12.65 -3.43 -5.77
N HIS A 24 13.72 -2.73 -6.15
CA HIS A 24 14.06 -1.43 -5.58
C HIS A 24 14.32 -0.38 -6.67
N ALA A 25 13.59 0.74 -6.63
CA ALA A 25 13.76 1.88 -7.54
C ALA A 25 13.67 1.49 -9.02
N ILE A 26 12.68 0.65 -9.37
CA ILE A 26 12.46 0.17 -10.74
C ILE A 26 11.06 0.53 -11.25
N ASN A 27 10.96 0.67 -12.57
CA ASN A 27 9.68 0.77 -13.28
C ASN A 27 9.29 -0.61 -13.79
N ILE A 28 8.11 -1.10 -13.45
CA ILE A 28 7.64 -2.40 -13.94
C ILE A 28 6.82 -2.19 -15.21
N ASN A 29 7.16 -2.92 -16.27
CA ASN A 29 6.35 -2.98 -17.50
C ASN A 29 5.20 -3.98 -17.34
N VAL A 30 4.25 -3.97 -18.28
CA VAL A 30 3.12 -4.91 -18.34
C VAL A 30 3.60 -6.35 -18.10
N VAL A 31 3.03 -6.99 -17.08
CA VAL A 31 3.34 -8.37 -16.71
C VAL A 31 2.68 -9.31 -17.73
N PRO A 32 3.40 -10.26 -18.34
CA PRO A 32 2.80 -11.17 -19.31
C PRO A 32 1.71 -12.05 -18.68
N PRO A 33 0.55 -12.28 -19.33
CA PRO A 33 -0.59 -13.00 -18.73
C PRO A 33 -0.33 -14.45 -18.29
N ARG A 34 0.72 -15.09 -18.81
CA ARG A 34 1.09 -16.49 -18.52
C ARG A 34 2.32 -16.62 -17.64
N PHE A 35 2.75 -15.53 -17.05
CA PHE A 35 3.91 -15.50 -16.18
C PHE A 35 3.46 -15.91 -14.76
N HIS A 36 4.13 -16.86 -14.12
CA HIS A 36 3.82 -17.26 -12.74
C HIS A 36 5.09 -17.52 -11.95
N LEU A 37 5.24 -16.88 -10.79
CA LEU A 37 6.32 -17.07 -9.85
C LEU A 37 5.90 -18.11 -8.81
N LEU A 38 5.82 -19.37 -9.23
CA LEU A 38 5.19 -20.48 -8.49
C LEU A 38 5.86 -20.82 -7.14
N SER A 39 7.10 -20.38 -6.90
CA SER A 39 7.84 -20.65 -5.67
C SER A 39 8.10 -19.41 -4.82
N LEU A 40 7.63 -18.24 -5.27
CA LEU A 40 7.91 -16.97 -4.62
C LEU A 40 7.05 -16.79 -3.37
N LYS A 41 7.70 -16.83 -2.21
CA LYS A 41 7.07 -16.66 -0.89
C LYS A 41 7.23 -15.25 -0.33
N SER A 42 8.26 -14.53 -0.75
CA SER A 42 8.60 -13.19 -0.26
C SER A 42 8.77 -12.23 -1.44
N LEU A 43 8.07 -11.10 -1.39
CA LEU A 43 8.16 -10.03 -2.37
C LEU A 43 8.32 -8.69 -1.67
N HIS A 44 9.35 -7.94 -2.06
CA HIS A 44 9.59 -6.59 -1.55
C HIS A 44 9.50 -5.60 -2.71
N LEU A 45 8.57 -4.66 -2.62
CA LEU A 45 8.37 -3.58 -3.57
C LEU A 45 8.79 -2.28 -2.91
N LEU A 46 9.99 -1.79 -3.25
CA LEU A 46 10.63 -0.62 -2.65
C LEU A 46 10.80 0.49 -3.69
N SER A 47 10.09 1.60 -3.55
CA SER A 47 10.10 2.71 -4.53
C SER A 47 9.87 2.21 -5.96
N VAL A 48 8.87 1.35 -6.14
CA VAL A 48 8.51 0.79 -7.44
C VAL A 48 7.44 1.67 -8.06
N ASN A 49 7.75 2.26 -9.22
CA ASN A 49 6.77 3.05 -9.97
C ASN A 49 6.12 2.14 -11.02
N SER A 50 4.81 2.28 -11.20
CA SER A 50 4.07 1.61 -12.27
C SER A 50 3.73 2.60 -13.38
N SER A 51 3.94 2.22 -14.63
CA SER A 51 3.50 3.03 -15.78
C SER A 51 1.98 3.04 -15.99
N GLY A 52 1.22 2.34 -15.14
CA GLY A 52 -0.23 2.25 -15.15
C GLY A 52 -0.78 1.60 -13.88
N ASP A 53 -2.06 1.81 -13.62
CA ASP A 53 -2.72 1.45 -12.35
C ASP A 53 -2.80 -0.06 -12.09
N GLU A 54 -2.67 -0.89 -13.13
CA GLU A 54 -2.84 -2.35 -13.07
C GLU A 54 -1.54 -3.14 -12.94
N THR A 55 -0.37 -2.51 -13.02
CA THR A 55 0.91 -3.24 -13.10
C THR A 55 1.25 -3.98 -11.81
N ILE A 56 1.12 -3.32 -10.65
CA ILE A 56 1.42 -3.96 -9.36
C ILE A 56 0.39 -5.04 -9.03
N PRO A 57 -0.93 -4.82 -9.21
CA PRO A 57 -1.91 -5.90 -9.13
C PRO A 57 -1.54 -7.09 -10.02
N SER A 58 -1.18 -6.84 -11.29
CA SER A 58 -0.78 -7.91 -12.21
C SER A 58 0.45 -8.68 -11.70
N LEU A 59 1.44 -8.00 -11.10
CA LEU A 59 2.62 -8.65 -10.51
C LEU A 59 2.27 -9.51 -9.29
N LEU A 60 1.35 -9.05 -8.45
CA LEU A 60 0.94 -9.81 -7.28
C LEU A 60 0.12 -11.05 -7.69
N GLN A 61 -0.62 -10.99 -8.81
CA GLN A 61 -1.49 -12.08 -9.28
C GLN A 61 -0.66 -13.26 -9.81
N VAL A 62 0.54 -12.97 -10.30
CA VAL A 62 1.46 -14.01 -10.77
C VAL A 62 2.20 -14.72 -9.62
N CYS A 63 1.99 -14.34 -8.35
CA CYS A 63 2.66 -14.91 -7.17
C CYS A 63 1.67 -15.72 -6.29
N PRO A 64 1.21 -16.92 -6.71
CA PRO A 64 0.11 -17.63 -6.04
C PRO A 64 0.41 -18.12 -4.62
N VAL A 65 1.69 -18.31 -4.28
CA VAL A 65 2.14 -18.82 -2.97
C VAL A 65 2.81 -17.73 -2.12
N LEU A 66 2.53 -16.45 -2.41
CA LEU A 66 3.13 -15.34 -1.70
C LEU A 66 2.66 -15.30 -0.25
N GLU A 67 3.59 -15.42 0.69
CA GLU A 67 3.31 -15.42 2.14
C GLU A 67 3.68 -14.08 2.80
N TYR A 68 4.66 -13.37 2.24
CA TYR A 68 5.26 -12.18 2.82
C TYR A 68 5.39 -11.06 1.78
N LEU A 69 4.70 -9.94 2.03
CA LEU A 69 4.73 -8.78 1.14
C LEU A 69 5.20 -7.53 1.89
N VAL A 70 6.20 -6.87 1.32
CA VAL A 70 6.66 -5.54 1.76
C VAL A 70 6.37 -4.54 0.67
N VAL A 71 5.70 -3.46 1.03
CA VAL A 71 5.44 -2.32 0.14
C VAL A 71 6.01 -1.07 0.80
N ASN A 72 6.84 -0.36 0.04
CA ASN A 72 7.45 0.90 0.43
C ASN A 72 7.36 1.83 -0.78
N GLN A 73 6.56 2.90 -0.70
CA GLN A 73 6.30 3.81 -1.83
C GLN A 73 6.79 5.23 -1.53
N THR A 74 7.11 5.97 -2.59
CA THR A 74 7.63 7.34 -2.52
C THR A 74 6.62 8.38 -3.03
N LYS A 75 6.86 9.66 -2.71
CA LYS A 75 5.95 10.82 -2.75
C LYS A 75 5.06 11.07 -3.98
N ASP A 76 5.32 10.47 -5.14
CA ASP A 76 4.55 10.72 -6.38
C ASP A 76 3.53 9.61 -6.71
N ASP A 77 3.53 8.54 -5.93
CA ASP A 77 2.75 7.36 -6.25
C ASP A 77 1.41 7.39 -5.48
N ASP A 78 0.35 7.86 -6.15
CA ASP A 78 -1.08 7.71 -5.75
C ASP A 78 -1.54 6.24 -5.71
N VAL A 79 -0.58 5.33 -5.57
CA VAL A 79 -0.62 3.92 -5.97
C VAL A 79 -1.00 3.04 -4.78
N MET A 80 -0.94 3.54 -3.55
CA MET A 80 -1.21 2.72 -2.38
C MET A 80 -2.64 2.17 -2.33
N PHE A 81 -3.63 2.94 -2.82
CA PHE A 81 -5.03 2.49 -2.94
C PHE A 81 -5.30 1.60 -4.17
N LYS A 82 -4.32 1.46 -5.06
CA LYS A 82 -4.35 0.58 -6.23
C LYS A 82 -3.61 -0.74 -6.02
N VAL A 83 -2.69 -0.81 -5.05
CA VAL A 83 -1.80 -1.98 -4.86
C VAL A 83 -2.45 -3.12 -4.10
N VAL A 84 -3.41 -2.82 -3.22
CA VAL A 84 -4.20 -3.87 -2.55
C VAL A 84 -5.68 -3.58 -2.75
N PRO A 85 -6.20 -3.74 -3.98
CA PRO A 85 -7.63 -3.67 -4.17
C PRO A 85 -8.30 -4.80 -3.38
N PRO A 86 -9.49 -4.61 -2.84
CA PRO A 86 -10.12 -5.67 -2.08
C PRO A 86 -10.76 -6.79 -2.92
N TRP A 87 -10.65 -6.74 -4.25
CA TRP A 87 -10.93 -7.88 -5.13
C TRP A 87 -9.67 -8.74 -5.37
N PHE A 88 -8.58 -8.44 -4.67
CA PHE A 88 -7.28 -9.00 -4.92
C PHE A 88 -7.00 -10.21 -4.01
N CYS A 89 -7.19 -11.41 -4.55
CA CYS A 89 -6.90 -12.66 -3.84
C CYS A 89 -5.39 -12.92 -3.74
N LEU A 90 -4.78 -12.61 -2.59
CA LEU A 90 -3.49 -13.18 -2.19
C LEU A 90 -3.74 -14.34 -1.21
N PRO A 91 -4.09 -15.54 -1.71
CA PRO A 91 -4.66 -16.61 -0.89
C PRO A 91 -3.70 -17.18 0.15
N SER A 92 -2.40 -16.87 0.05
CA SER A 92 -1.37 -17.40 0.97
C SER A 92 -0.76 -16.31 1.86
N LEU A 93 -1.21 -15.05 1.77
CA LEU A 93 -0.52 -13.94 2.42
C LEU A 93 -0.72 -13.98 3.93
N LYS A 94 0.40 -14.08 4.65
CA LYS A 94 0.45 -14.12 6.12
C LYS A 94 0.95 -12.82 6.72
N SER A 95 1.83 -12.11 6.01
CA SER A 95 2.48 -10.90 6.52
C SER A 95 2.45 -9.78 5.50
N LEU A 96 1.91 -8.63 5.90
CA LEU A 96 1.87 -7.40 5.10
C LEU A 96 2.62 -6.28 5.85
N HIS A 97 3.65 -5.74 5.21
CA HIS A 97 4.45 -4.65 5.76
C HIS A 97 4.39 -3.42 4.84
N LEU A 98 3.95 -2.29 5.39
CA LEU A 98 3.85 -0.99 4.71
C LEU A 98 4.89 -0.06 5.35
N LEU A 99 6.04 0.17 4.72
CA LEU A 99 7.25 0.72 5.40
C LEU A 99 7.46 2.22 5.25
N SER A 100 6.97 2.83 4.19
CA SER A 100 6.99 4.28 4.02
C SER A 100 5.86 4.65 3.09
N LEU A 101 4.99 5.48 3.62
CA LEU A 101 4.18 6.42 2.86
C LEU A 101 4.80 7.74 3.25
N THR A 102 5.63 8.31 2.39
CA THR A 102 6.06 9.68 2.64
C THR A 102 4.81 10.55 2.58
N SER A 103 4.29 10.83 3.77
CA SER A 103 3.20 11.71 4.07
C SER A 103 3.32 13.02 3.31
N ILE A 104 2.15 13.56 2.97
CA ILE A 104 1.86 14.96 2.65
C ILE A 104 2.79 15.88 3.47
N GLN A 105 3.95 16.22 2.91
CA GLN A 105 4.87 17.23 3.41
C GLN A 105 4.60 18.59 2.76
N HIS A 106 3.38 18.83 2.27
CA HIS A 106 2.95 20.13 1.77
C HIS A 106 1.84 20.79 2.59
N LEU A 107 1.70 20.41 3.87
CA LEU A 107 0.95 21.23 4.82
C LEU A 107 1.70 21.37 6.14
N SER A 108 2.66 22.28 6.12
CA SER A 108 3.03 23.01 7.33
C SER A 108 3.26 24.49 6.98
N LEU A 109 2.27 25.29 7.38
CA LEU A 109 2.35 26.73 7.72
C LEU A 109 2.50 27.75 6.56
N CYS A 110 1.38 28.07 5.91
CA CYS A 110 1.04 29.45 5.53
C CYS A 110 -0.39 29.80 6.00
N SER A 111 -0.67 29.52 7.27
CA SER A 111 -1.50 30.42 8.07
C SER A 111 -0.56 31.11 9.04
N LEU A 112 0.11 32.16 8.57
CA LEU A 112 0.29 33.45 9.24
C LEU A 112 1.21 34.35 8.39
N THR A 113 0.58 35.42 7.90
CA THR A 113 1.09 36.76 7.55
C THR A 113 1.86 37.04 6.24
N SER A 114 1.20 37.89 5.44
CA SER A 114 1.71 38.97 4.57
C SER A 114 2.28 38.65 3.18
N GLU A 115 1.56 39.15 2.16
CA GLU A 115 1.99 39.76 0.87
C GLU A 115 3.23 39.12 0.17
N VAL A 116 3.21 38.66 -1.09
CA VAL A 116 2.81 39.33 -2.34
C VAL A 116 2.68 38.30 -3.51
N ASN A 117 1.77 38.59 -4.45
CA ASN A 117 1.73 38.32 -5.91
C ASN A 117 2.60 37.19 -6.52
N SER A 118 2.01 36.19 -7.19
CA SER A 118 1.36 36.18 -8.53
C SER A 118 2.34 36.09 -9.71
N PHE A 119 1.88 35.42 -10.78
CA PHE A 119 2.55 35.06 -12.05
C PHE A 119 3.31 33.72 -12.10
N LEU A 120 2.92 32.86 -13.07
CA LEU A 120 3.50 31.56 -13.45
C LEU A 120 3.13 30.42 -12.49
N LEU A 121 2.11 29.58 -12.71
CA LEU A 121 2.05 28.61 -13.81
C LEU A 121 0.59 28.19 -14.10
N LEU A 122 -0.15 29.13 -14.70
CA LEU A 122 -1.48 28.96 -15.29
C LEU A 122 -1.44 28.14 -16.61
N GLN A 123 -0.95 26.90 -16.59
CA GLN A 123 -0.99 26.01 -17.77
C GLN A 123 -1.48 24.57 -17.51
N HIS A 124 -2.08 24.26 -16.36
CA HIS A 124 -2.84 23.01 -16.15
C HIS A 124 -4.37 23.19 -16.32
N ARG A 125 -4.75 24.07 -17.23
CA ARG A 125 -6.14 24.47 -17.50
C ARG A 125 -6.88 23.38 -18.28
N ALA A 126 -7.36 22.35 -17.59
CA ALA A 126 -8.70 21.77 -17.75
C ALA A 126 -8.83 20.48 -16.93
N ARG A 127 -9.72 20.51 -15.92
CA ARG A 127 -10.16 19.43 -15.02
C ARG A 127 -9.31 19.18 -13.76
N TYR A 128 -9.07 20.23 -12.98
CA TYR A 128 -8.90 20.12 -11.52
C TYR A 128 -10.01 20.95 -10.86
N ASN A 129 -11.15 20.30 -10.64
CA ASN A 129 -12.23 20.76 -9.76
C ASN A 129 -13.17 19.57 -9.46
N ASP A 130 -12.58 18.45 -9.05
CA ASP A 130 -13.31 17.40 -8.34
C ASP A 130 -12.40 16.90 -7.20
N PRO A 131 -12.80 16.99 -5.92
CA PRO A 131 -12.05 16.39 -4.82
C PRO A 131 -12.20 14.87 -4.96
N MET A 132 -11.29 14.25 -5.70
CA MET A 132 -11.35 12.82 -6.03
C MET A 132 -11.11 11.97 -4.78
N ASN A 133 -12.21 11.64 -4.09
CA ASN A 133 -12.33 10.55 -3.14
C ASN A 133 -12.12 9.23 -3.88
N LEU A 134 -10.95 8.60 -3.76
CA LEU A 134 -10.60 7.38 -4.50
C LEU A 134 -10.48 6.12 -3.63
N TRP A 135 -11.01 6.12 -2.40
CA TRP A 135 -11.26 4.85 -1.70
C TRP A 135 -12.74 4.50 -1.82
N ASN A 136 -13.02 3.47 -2.63
CA ASN A 136 -14.34 2.84 -2.68
C ASN A 136 -14.28 1.60 -1.80
N GLU A 137 -15.19 1.52 -0.82
CA GLU A 137 -15.36 0.29 -0.05
C GLU A 137 -15.71 -0.84 -1.02
N PRO A 138 -15.04 -1.98 -0.91
CA PRO A 138 -15.32 -3.09 -1.80
C PRO A 138 -16.64 -3.75 -1.49
N THR A 139 -17.40 -4.01 -2.56
CA THR A 139 -18.68 -4.71 -2.50
C THR A 139 -18.54 -6.22 -2.29
N VAL A 140 -17.35 -6.78 -2.52
CA VAL A 140 -17.03 -8.20 -2.34
C VAL A 140 -16.00 -8.35 -1.24
N ASN A 141 -16.27 -9.21 -0.26
CA ASN A 141 -15.31 -9.55 0.77
C ASN A 141 -14.22 -10.47 0.17
N PRO A 142 -12.95 -10.04 0.05
CA PRO A 142 -11.86 -10.91 -0.36
C PRO A 142 -11.66 -11.97 0.71
N GLU A 143 -12.07 -13.19 0.41
CA GLU A 143 -11.82 -14.37 1.24
C GLU A 143 -10.33 -14.54 1.61
N CYS A 144 -9.40 -13.92 0.86
CA CYS A 144 -7.97 -14.00 1.15
C CYS A 144 -7.52 -13.18 2.37
N LEU A 145 -8.06 -11.96 2.55
CA LEU A 145 -7.71 -11.13 3.71
C LEU A 145 -8.26 -11.76 4.99
N SER A 146 -9.41 -12.41 4.88
CA SER A 146 -10.08 -13.01 6.03
C SER A 146 -9.38 -14.26 6.55
N THR A 147 -8.75 -15.07 5.71
CA THR A 147 -8.35 -16.45 6.07
C THR A 147 -6.87 -16.66 6.42
N HIS A 148 -5.95 -15.78 6.01
CA HIS A 148 -4.51 -16.06 6.15
C HIS A 148 -3.67 -14.95 6.76
N LEU A 149 -4.13 -13.69 6.71
CA LEU A 149 -3.32 -12.56 7.17
C LEU A 149 -3.15 -12.60 8.69
N GLU A 150 -1.93 -12.83 9.16
CA GLU A 150 -1.58 -12.92 10.58
C GLU A 150 -0.92 -11.65 11.11
N ILE A 151 -0.16 -10.95 10.27
CA ILE A 151 0.64 -9.79 10.66
C ILE A 151 0.38 -8.62 9.69
N LEU A 152 0.03 -7.47 10.28
CA LEU A 152 0.03 -6.17 9.62
C LEU A 152 1.06 -5.28 10.33
N GLU A 153 2.05 -4.79 9.60
CA GLU A 153 2.93 -3.72 10.07
C GLU A 153 2.76 -2.49 9.16
N TRP A 154 2.39 -1.36 9.74
CA TRP A 154 2.16 -0.12 9.03
C TRP A 154 2.99 1.01 9.63
N ARG A 155 4.14 1.27 9.01
CA ARG A 155 5.03 2.36 9.38
C ARG A 155 4.65 3.67 8.70
N GLN A 156 4.93 4.77 9.39
CA GLN A 156 4.64 6.14 8.93
C GLN A 156 3.14 6.37 8.66
N TYR A 157 2.29 5.76 9.47
CA TYR A 157 0.86 6.00 9.49
C TYR A 157 0.58 7.45 9.93
N GLU A 158 -0.18 8.20 9.12
CA GLU A 158 -0.55 9.59 9.40
C GLU A 158 -1.97 9.76 9.92
N GLY A 159 -2.77 8.70 9.84
CA GLY A 159 -4.16 8.70 10.23
C GLY A 159 -4.99 9.63 9.36
N THR A 160 -4.67 9.75 8.07
CA THR A 160 -5.57 10.38 7.08
C THR A 160 -6.91 9.64 7.02
N GLU A 161 -7.91 10.20 6.36
CA GLU A 161 -9.19 9.52 6.25
C GLU A 161 -9.07 8.20 5.49
N GLN A 162 -8.33 8.21 4.40
CA GLN A 162 -8.13 7.05 3.53
C GLN A 162 -7.31 5.97 4.23
N GLU A 163 -6.23 6.33 4.92
CA GLU A 163 -5.45 5.38 5.73
C GLU A 163 -6.29 4.77 6.86
N ARG A 164 -7.19 5.56 7.48
CA ARG A 164 -8.13 5.04 8.47
C ARG A 164 -9.14 4.08 7.86
N ASN A 165 -9.65 4.36 6.68
CA ASN A 165 -10.62 3.48 6.00
C ASN A 165 -9.99 2.14 5.65
N VAL A 166 -8.75 2.13 5.12
CA VAL A 166 -8.01 0.90 4.85
C VAL A 166 -7.67 0.15 6.14
N ALA A 167 -7.20 0.85 7.18
CA ALA A 167 -6.94 0.22 8.48
C ALA A 167 -8.21 -0.39 9.07
N ALA A 168 -9.33 0.32 9.03
CA ALA A 168 -10.63 -0.15 9.50
C ALA A 168 -11.07 -1.39 8.72
N TYR A 169 -10.91 -1.36 7.39
CA TYR A 169 -11.25 -2.46 6.52
C TYR A 169 -10.43 -3.73 6.82
N VAL A 170 -9.11 -3.62 6.93
CA VAL A 170 -8.25 -4.77 7.25
C VAL A 170 -8.59 -5.33 8.62
N LEU A 171 -8.73 -4.47 9.63
CA LEU A 171 -9.09 -4.88 11.00
C LEU A 171 -10.47 -5.54 11.09
N ALA A 172 -11.43 -5.08 10.27
CA ALA A 172 -12.80 -5.60 10.25
C ALA A 172 -12.96 -6.90 9.45
N ASN A 173 -12.01 -7.24 8.57
CA ASN A 173 -12.12 -8.41 7.68
C ASN A 173 -11.08 -9.50 7.95
N ALA A 174 -9.90 -9.19 8.49
CA ALA A 174 -8.83 -10.17 8.73
C ALA A 174 -9.08 -11.01 10.00
N THR A 175 -9.67 -12.20 9.84
CA THR A 175 -10.06 -13.06 10.97
C THR A 175 -8.90 -13.78 11.64
N CYS A 176 -7.81 -14.02 10.91
CA CYS A 176 -6.60 -14.66 11.44
C CYS A 176 -5.54 -13.67 11.96
N LEU A 177 -5.84 -12.37 11.98
CA LEU A 177 -4.88 -11.34 12.35
C LEU A 177 -4.46 -11.48 13.81
N LYS A 178 -3.17 -11.71 14.06
CA LYS A 178 -2.58 -11.87 15.40
C LYS A 178 -1.98 -10.55 15.88
N MET A 179 -1.35 -9.80 14.98
CA MET A 179 -0.66 -8.56 15.30
C MET A 179 -0.91 -7.49 14.26
N ALA A 180 -1.29 -6.31 14.72
CA ALA A 180 -1.43 -5.10 13.91
C ALA A 180 -0.61 -3.97 14.55
N THR A 181 0.54 -3.68 13.96
CA THR A 181 1.47 -2.65 14.44
C THR A 181 1.36 -1.42 13.55
N PHE A 182 1.13 -0.27 14.16
CA PHE A 182 1.13 1.02 13.47
C PHE A 182 2.24 1.89 14.05
N SER A 183 2.99 2.61 13.23
CA SER A 183 3.94 3.60 13.76
C SER A 183 3.88 4.90 13.02
N THR A 184 4.20 6.00 13.70
CA THR A 184 4.15 7.34 13.11
C THR A 184 5.45 8.10 13.36
N ARG A 185 5.83 8.96 12.41
CA ARG A 185 6.92 9.94 12.64
C ARG A 185 6.42 11.19 13.37
N CYS A 186 5.10 11.43 13.36
CA CYS A 186 4.48 12.61 13.98
C CYS A 186 4.13 12.39 15.45
N ARG A 187 5.09 12.62 16.36
CA ARG A 187 4.89 12.48 17.82
C ARG A 187 3.67 13.26 18.35
N ASN A 188 3.40 14.46 17.84
CA ASN A 188 2.26 15.28 18.25
C ASN A 188 0.88 14.69 17.85
N LYS A 189 0.84 13.79 16.86
CA LYS A 189 -0.40 13.14 16.41
C LYS A 189 -0.59 11.75 17.03
N TYR A 190 0.43 11.18 17.68
CA TYR A 190 0.45 9.84 18.28
C TYR A 190 -0.83 9.52 19.06
N HIS A 191 -1.14 10.29 20.11
CA HIS A 191 -2.29 10.00 20.98
C HIS A 191 -3.63 10.05 20.23
N ARG A 192 -3.76 11.00 19.30
CA ARG A 192 -4.98 11.17 18.49
C ARG A 192 -5.18 9.99 17.54
N MET A 193 -4.11 9.53 16.88
CA MET A 193 -4.19 8.38 15.97
C MET A 193 -4.45 7.09 16.73
N LEU A 194 -3.74 6.85 17.83
CA LEU A 194 -3.95 5.70 18.69
C LEU A 194 -5.40 5.63 19.20
N LYS A 195 -5.96 6.76 19.65
CA LYS A 195 -7.37 6.83 20.09
C LYS A 195 -8.35 6.51 18.96
N LYS A 196 -8.04 6.89 17.71
CA LYS A 196 -8.89 6.56 16.55
C LYS A 196 -8.78 5.08 16.18
N LEU A 197 -7.58 4.52 16.12
CA LEU A 197 -7.36 3.11 15.80
C LEU A 197 -7.99 2.17 16.85
N LYS A 198 -7.90 2.51 18.14
CA LYS A 198 -8.54 1.74 19.23
C LYS A 198 -10.07 1.69 19.14
N LYS A 199 -10.70 2.63 18.42
CA LYS A 199 -12.15 2.64 18.22
C LYS A 199 -12.60 1.81 17.03
N LEU A 200 -11.67 1.35 16.18
CA LEU A 200 -12.02 0.54 15.02
C LEU A 200 -12.47 -0.85 15.47
N LYS A 201 -13.50 -1.37 14.80
CA LYS A 201 -13.95 -2.74 15.00
C LYS A 201 -12.86 -3.70 14.52
N ARG A 202 -12.61 -4.75 15.31
CA ARG A 202 -11.72 -5.85 14.94
C ARG A 202 -12.53 -7.14 14.88
N VAL A 203 -12.36 -7.91 13.82
CA VAL A 203 -13.01 -9.22 13.70
C VAL A 203 -12.20 -10.31 14.40
N SER A 204 -10.86 -10.22 14.36
CA SER A 204 -10.00 -11.11 15.13
C SER A 204 -9.96 -10.70 16.59
N GLU A 205 -10.41 -11.60 17.47
CA GLU A 205 -10.39 -11.42 18.93
C GLU A 205 -8.98 -11.48 19.52
N ILE A 206 -8.08 -12.22 18.88
CA ILE A 206 -6.68 -12.40 19.31
C ILE A 206 -5.76 -11.27 18.81
N CYS A 207 -6.25 -10.40 17.92
CA CYS A 207 -5.45 -9.35 17.31
C CYS A 207 -4.95 -8.35 18.35
N GLN A 208 -3.64 -8.35 18.59
CA GLN A 208 -2.96 -7.32 19.36
C GLN A 208 -2.74 -6.08 18.50
N LEU A 209 -3.30 -4.95 18.93
CA LEU A 209 -3.09 -3.65 18.28
C LEU A 209 -1.98 -2.91 19.02
N VAL A 210 -0.85 -2.74 18.35
CA VAL A 210 0.33 -2.04 18.85
C VAL A 210 0.49 -0.73 18.10
N PHE A 211 0.87 0.33 18.80
CA PHE A 211 1.19 1.62 18.18
C PHE A 211 2.51 2.13 18.74
N GLU A 212 3.47 2.42 17.87
CA GLU A 212 4.87 2.75 18.20
C GLU A 212 5.33 4.10 17.63
#